data_AF-A0A7Z7YSC5-F1
#
_entry.id   AF-A0A7Z7YSC5-F1
#
_cell.length_a   1.000
_cell.length_b   1.000
_cell.length_c   1.000
_cell.angle_alpha   90.00
_cell.angle_beta   90.00
_cell.angle_gamma   90.00
#
_symmetry.space_group_name_H-M   'P 1'
#
loop_
_entity.id
_entity.type
_entity.pdbx_description
1 polymer ?
#
loop_
_entity_poly.entity_id
_entity_poly.type
_entity_poly.pdbx_seq_one_letter_code
_entity_poly.pdbx_strand_id
1 'polypeptide(L)'
;MSSKLNKNINIQTRQVLKQNGEKQRFEFTTKGSWQQKFADFIRYEEQIEDAKVNVTIKIEDSGVKLIRKGDINMNLHFVEGLVTTTHYDVPAGKIPLTVKTLSLMHFV
;
A
#
# COMPACT_ATOMS: atom_id res chain seq x y z
N MET A 1 -16.88 -22.90 -9.96
CA MET A 1 -15.73 -23.06 -9.02
C MET A 1 -14.63 -22.10 -9.48
N SER A 2 -14.42 -20.99 -8.79
CA SER A 2 -13.38 -20.00 -9.17
C SER A 2 -12.02 -20.51 -8.68
N SER A 3 -11.12 -20.84 -9.60
CA SER A 3 -9.74 -21.18 -9.26
C SER A 3 -9.07 -19.95 -8.61
N LYS A 4 -8.56 -20.11 -7.39
CA LYS A 4 -7.74 -19.09 -6.72
C LYS A 4 -6.36 -19.15 -7.37
N LEU A 5 -6.00 -18.14 -8.15
CA LEU A 5 -4.64 -18.01 -8.68
C LEU A 5 -3.73 -17.50 -7.54
N ASN A 6 -2.59 -18.14 -7.34
CA ASN A 6 -1.55 -17.70 -6.40
C ASN A 6 -0.19 -17.83 -7.09
N LYS A 7 0.52 -16.71 -7.23
CA LYS A 7 1.83 -16.65 -7.90
C LYS A 7 2.83 -15.94 -7.02
N ASN A 8 4.04 -16.47 -6.95
CA ASN A 8 5.19 -15.73 -6.43
C ASN A 8 5.62 -14.70 -7.48
N ILE A 9 5.88 -13.47 -7.05
CA ILE A 9 6.24 -12.35 -7.94
C ILE A 9 7.43 -11.58 -7.37
N ASN A 10 8.19 -10.93 -8.26
CA ASN A 10 9.12 -9.88 -7.87
C ASN A 10 8.36 -8.55 -7.88
N ILE A 11 8.60 -7.73 -6.86
CA ILE A 11 7.94 -6.45 -6.66
C ILE A 11 9.02 -5.38 -6.63
N GLN A 12 8.82 -4.35 -7.43
CA GLN A 12 9.61 -3.13 -7.36
C GLN A 12 8.67 -1.98 -7.03
N THR A 13 9.05 -1.18 -6.04
CA THR A 13 8.31 0.03 -5.68
C THR A 13 9.15 1.25 -5.97
N ARG A 14 8.45 2.36 -6.24
CA ARG A 14 9.05 3.67 -6.40
C ARG A 14 8.11 4.70 -5.83
N GLN A 15 8.55 5.36 -4.78
CA GLN A 15 7.83 6.44 -4.13
C GLN A 15 8.63 7.74 -4.27
N VAL A 16 7.94 8.81 -4.64
CA VAL A 16 8.51 10.17 -4.71
C VAL A 16 7.73 11.03 -3.74
N LEU A 17 8.39 11.49 -2.68
CA LEU A 17 7.81 12.41 -1.70
C LEU A 17 8.27 13.83 -2.01
N LYS A 18 7.34 14.79 -2.02
CA LYS A 18 7.66 16.21 -2.09
C LYS A 18 7.09 16.89 -0.86
N GLN A 19 7.93 17.50 -0.03
CA GLN A 19 7.52 18.16 1.20
C GLN A 19 8.46 19.33 1.50
N ASN A 20 7.92 20.46 1.92
CA ASN A 20 8.70 21.65 2.33
C ASN A 20 9.76 22.11 1.30
N GLY A 21 9.46 21.96 0.00
CA GLY A 21 10.39 22.29 -1.08
C GLY A 21 11.42 21.20 -1.40
N GLU A 22 11.53 20.16 -0.57
CA GLU A 22 12.39 19.01 -0.81
C GLU A 22 11.69 17.93 -1.63
N LYS A 23 12.50 17.15 -2.36
CA LYS A 23 12.05 15.98 -3.13
C LYS A 23 12.91 14.79 -2.74
N GLN A 24 12.28 13.79 -2.13
CA GLN A 24 12.90 12.54 -1.75
C GLN A 24 12.38 11.39 -2.62
N ARG A 25 13.22 10.38 -2.84
CA ARG A 25 12.87 9.20 -3.60
C ARG A 25 13.23 7.94 -2.82
N PHE A 26 12.29 7.02 -2.76
CA PHE A 26 12.44 5.71 -2.14
C PHE A 26 12.15 4.65 -3.20
N GLU A 27 13.10 3.76 -3.44
CA GLU A 27 12.96 2.63 -4.35
C GLU A 27 13.40 1.37 -3.59
N PHE A 28 12.60 0.31 -3.65
CA PHE A 28 13.00 -0.98 -3.10
C PHE A 28 12.49 -2.11 -4.00
N THR A 29 13.20 -3.23 -3.95
CA THR A 29 12.82 -4.47 -4.63
C THR A 29 12.69 -5.57 -3.60
N THR A 30 11.62 -6.35 -3.70
CA THR A 30 11.35 -7.47 -2.81
C THR A 30 10.66 -8.61 -3.56
N LYS A 31 10.49 -9.74 -2.90
CA LYS A 31 9.63 -10.84 -3.37
C LYS A 31 8.31 -10.80 -2.62
N GLY A 32 7.26 -11.25 -3.29
CA GLY A 32 5.94 -11.33 -2.68
C GLY A 32 5.05 -12.34 -3.37
N SER A 33 3.76 -12.24 -3.08
CA SER A 33 2.74 -13.07 -3.71
C SER A 33 1.66 -12.20 -4.31
N TRP A 34 1.16 -12.62 -5.47
CA TRP A 34 -0.05 -12.11 -6.07
C TRP A 34 -1.13 -13.19 -6.03
N GLN A 35 -2.32 -12.80 -5.57
CA GLN A 35 -3.48 -13.67 -5.50
C GLN A 35 -4.68 -13.00 -6.13
N GLN A 36 -5.32 -13.70 -7.07
CA GLN A 36 -6.58 -13.27 -7.66
C GLN A 36 -7.74 -14.03 -7.01
N LYS A 37 -8.70 -13.27 -6.46
CA LYS A 37 -9.96 -13.78 -5.88
C LYS A 37 -11.12 -12.96 -6.42
N PHE A 38 -11.85 -12.25 -5.56
CA PHE A 38 -12.83 -11.22 -5.93
C PHE A 38 -12.19 -9.86 -6.20
N ALA A 39 -10.89 -9.75 -5.90
CA ALA A 39 -10.03 -8.60 -6.08
C ALA A 39 -8.60 -9.12 -6.27
N ASP A 40 -7.71 -8.27 -6.75
CA ASP A 40 -6.29 -8.59 -6.82
C ASP A 40 -5.60 -8.20 -5.52
N PHE A 41 -4.81 -9.13 -5.00
CA PHE A 41 -4.06 -8.94 -3.76
C PHE A 41 -2.58 -9.15 -4.01
N ILE A 42 -1.78 -8.11 -3.77
CA ILE A 42 -0.32 -8.20 -3.74
C ILE A 42 0.12 -8.13 -2.29
N ARG A 43 0.93 -9.09 -1.84
CA ARG A 43 1.44 -9.16 -0.45
C ARG A 43 2.94 -9.30 -0.41
N TYR A 44 3.57 -8.52 0.45
CA TYR A 44 5.01 -8.51 0.66
C TYR A 44 5.35 -7.88 2.02
N GLU A 45 6.61 -7.99 2.44
CA GLU A 45 7.12 -7.35 3.65
C GLU A 45 7.94 -6.11 3.29
N GLU A 46 7.76 -5.03 4.05
CA GLU A 46 8.61 -3.83 4.03
C GLU A 46 9.39 -3.74 5.35
N GLN A 47 10.65 -3.31 5.24
CA GLN A 47 11.43 -2.83 6.38
C GLN A 47 11.46 -1.31 6.30
N ILE A 48 10.89 -0.64 7.30
CA ILE A 48 10.86 0.83 7.40
C ILE A 48 11.62 1.19 8.66
N GLU A 49 12.85 1.68 8.49
CA GLU A 49 13.80 1.84 9.61
C GLU A 49 13.93 0.51 10.38
N ASP A 50 13.60 0.47 11.68
CA ASP A 50 13.63 -0.74 12.50
C ASP A 50 12.28 -1.51 12.52
N ALA A 51 11.25 -0.99 11.86
CA ALA A 51 9.91 -1.57 11.84
C ALA A 51 9.72 -2.57 10.70
N LYS A 52 9.26 -3.78 11.03
CA LYS A 52 8.87 -4.81 10.07
C LYS A 52 7.37 -4.77 9.82
N VAL A 53 6.97 -4.63 8.56
CA VAL A 53 5.58 -4.41 8.20
C VAL A 53 5.12 -5.35 7.10
N ASN A 54 4.01 -6.04 7.33
CA ASN A 54 3.30 -6.80 6.30
C ASN A 54 2.43 -5.86 5.49
N VAL A 55 2.69 -5.77 4.20
CA VAL A 55 1.94 -4.94 3.26
C VAL A 55 0.99 -5.80 2.43
N THR A 56 -0.25 -5.36 2.33
CA THR A 56 -1.22 -5.86 1.35
C THR A 56 -1.71 -4.71 0.50
N ILE A 57 -1.50 -4.80 -0.81
CA ILE A 57 -2.18 -3.97 -1.80
C ILE A 57 -3.41 -4.75 -2.27
N LYS A 58 -4.59 -4.18 -2.07
CA LYS A 58 -5.85 -4.69 -2.63
C LYS A 58 -6.28 -3.77 -3.76
N ILE A 59 -6.46 -4.33 -4.95
CA ILE A 59 -6.85 -3.60 -6.15
C ILE A 59 -8.27 -4.03 -6.52
N GLU A 60 -9.17 -3.06 -6.60
CA GLU A 60 -10.58 -3.21 -6.97
C GLU A 60 -10.93 -2.13 -8.00
N ASP A 61 -11.99 -2.32 -8.79
CA ASP A 61 -12.44 -1.31 -9.76
C ASP A 61 -12.77 0.04 -9.12
N SER A 62 -13.19 0.02 -7.85
CA SER A 62 -13.53 1.22 -7.07
C SER A 62 -12.32 1.97 -6.50
N GLY A 63 -11.13 1.37 -6.53
CA GLY A 63 -9.92 1.96 -5.97
C GLY A 63 -8.92 0.95 -5.42
N VAL A 64 -7.88 1.48 -4.77
CA VAL A 64 -6.77 0.68 -4.24
C VAL A 64 -6.67 0.89 -2.73
N LYS A 65 -6.47 -0.19 -1.98
CA LYS A 65 -6.14 -0.13 -0.56
C LYS A 65 -4.71 -0.57 -0.32
N LEU A 66 -3.95 0.23 0.42
CA LEU A 66 -2.66 -0.16 0.97
C LEU A 66 -2.84 -0.39 2.47
N ILE A 67 -2.68 -1.64 2.87
CA ILE A 67 -2.88 -2.10 4.24
C ILE A 67 -1.52 -2.50 4.80
N ARG A 68 -1.12 -1.85 5.89
CA ARG A 68 0.06 -2.18 6.69
C ARG A 68 -0.38 -2.80 8.01
N LYS A 69 0.28 -3.90 8.40
CA LYS A 69 0.07 -4.61 9.67
C LYS A 69 1.41 -5.00 10.29
N GLY A 70 1.53 -4.86 11.60
CA GLY A 70 2.75 -5.12 12.36
C GLY A 70 3.10 -3.92 13.22
N ASP A 71 4.37 -3.53 13.22
CA ASP A 71 4.88 -2.37 13.97
C ASP A 71 4.25 -1.05 13.52
N ILE A 72 3.83 -0.99 12.25
CA ILE A 72 3.03 0.10 11.68
C ILE A 72 1.68 -0.48 11.23
N ASN A 73 0.60 0.06 11.76
CA ASN A 73 -0.76 -0.26 11.34
C ASN A 73 -1.35 0.92 10.57
N MET A 74 -1.77 0.67 9.33
CA MET A 74 -2.36 1.71 8.48
C MET A 74 -3.26 1.07 7.41
N ASN A 75 -4.32 1.76 7.00
CA ASN A 75 -5.19 1.35 5.91
C ASN A 75 -5.52 2.54 5.02
N LEU A 76 -4.63 2.83 4.08
CA LEU A 76 -4.84 3.87 3.08
C LEU A 76 -5.87 3.39 2.07
N HIS A 77 -6.89 4.20 1.82
CA HIS A 77 -7.90 3.95 0.80
C HIS A 77 -7.80 5.02 -0.28
N PHE A 78 -7.23 4.65 -1.43
CA PHE A 78 -7.07 5.52 -2.57
C PHE A 78 -8.29 5.36 -3.48
N VAL A 79 -9.07 6.44 -3.60
CA VAL A 79 -10.20 6.52 -4.52
C VAL A 79 -10.06 7.82 -5.30
N GLU A 80 -9.91 7.71 -6.61
CA GLU A 80 -9.64 8.85 -7.48
C GLU A 80 -10.68 9.97 -7.32
N GLY A 81 -10.20 11.21 -7.18
CA GLY A 81 -11.04 12.40 -6.98
C GLY A 81 -11.57 12.58 -5.57
N LEU A 82 -11.45 11.58 -4.68
CA LEU A 82 -12.00 11.64 -3.32
C LEU A 82 -10.94 11.94 -2.26
N VAL A 83 -11.44 12.40 -1.12
CA VAL A 83 -10.69 12.56 0.12
C VAL A 83 -11.08 11.42 1.07
N THR A 84 -10.08 10.71 1.60
CA THR A 84 -10.27 9.67 2.62
C THR A 84 -9.45 9.99 3.86
N THR A 85 -9.87 9.45 5.00
CA THR A 85 -9.14 9.59 6.27
C THR A 85 -8.66 8.22 6.75
N THR A 86 -7.46 8.17 7.32
CA THR A 86 -6.92 6.99 7.99
C THR A 86 -6.19 7.40 9.26
N HIS A 87 -5.78 6.42 10.06
CA HIS A 87 -4.79 6.62 11.11
C HIS A 87 -3.48 5.95 10.69
N TYR A 88 -2.38 6.63 10.94
CA TYR A 88 -1.04 6.06 11.01
C TYR A 88 -0.79 5.67 12.46
N ASP A 89 -0.83 4.38 12.75
CA ASP A 89 -0.84 3.84 14.10
C ASP A 89 0.47 3.10 14.37
N VAL A 90 1.24 3.63 15.32
CA VAL A 90 2.54 3.11 15.78
C VAL A 90 2.52 2.98 17.30
N PRO A 91 3.45 2.24 17.93
CA PRO A 91 3.44 2.04 19.37
C PRO A 91 3.42 3.34 20.20
N ALA A 92 4.05 4.40 19.68
CA ALA A 92 4.09 5.71 20.34
C ALA A 92 2.78 6.52 20.23
N GLY A 93 1.82 6.11 19.38
CA GLY A 93 0.54 6.78 19.23
C GLY A 93 -0.04 6.73 17.82
N LYS A 94 -1.16 7.43 17.65
CA LYS A 94 -1.92 7.47 16.39
C LYS A 94 -1.93 8.88 15.82
N ILE A 95 -1.59 8.98 14.53
CA ILE A 95 -1.62 10.24 13.79
C ILE A 95 -2.74 10.14 12.76
N PRO A 96 -3.77 11.01 12.80
CA PRO A 96 -4.78 11.05 11.75
C PRO A 96 -4.17 11.60 10.46
N LEU A 97 -4.46 10.95 9.35
CA LEU A 97 -4.05 11.38 8.01
C LEU A 97 -5.29 11.61 7.14
N THR A 98 -5.22 12.65 6.33
CA THR A 98 -6.20 12.91 5.26
C THR A 98 -5.50 12.77 3.92
N VAL A 99 -6.10 12.02 3.01
CA VAL A 99 -5.53 11.66 1.71
C VAL A 99 -6.46 12.11 0.61
N LYS A 100 -5.99 12.99 -0.27
CA LYS A 100 -6.68 13.34 -1.51
C LYS A 100 -6.03 12.61 -2.67
N THR A 101 -6.71 11.64 -3.26
CA THR A 101 -6.18 10.90 -4.41
C THR A 101 -6.49 11.67 -5.69
N LEU A 102 -5.44 12.18 -6.35
CA LEU A 102 -5.59 12.98 -7.57
C LEU A 102 -5.81 12.12 -8.82
N SER A 103 -5.12 10.98 -8.91
CA SER A 103 -5.23 10.04 -10.03
C SER A 103 -4.80 8.66 -9.56
N LEU A 104 -5.44 7.62 -10.09
CA LEU A 104 -5.13 6.23 -9.80
C LEU A 104 -5.14 5.42 -11.10
N MET A 105 -4.01 4.81 -11.43
CA MET A 105 -3.89 3.92 -12.59
C MET A 105 -3.42 2.56 -12.10
N HIS A 106 -4.21 1.52 -12.37
CA HIS A 106 -3.85 0.15 -12.07
C HIS A 106 -4.25 -0.78 -13.22
N PHE A 107 -3.45 -1.81 -13.44
CA PHE A 107 -3.68 -2.91 -14.36
C PHE A 107 -3.03 -4.14 -13.75
N VAL A 108 -3.70 -5.29 -13.81
CA VAL A 108 -3.22 -6.55 -13.26
C VAL A 108 -3.44 -7.66 -14.27
#